data_AF-A0A7S0XZE8-F1
#
_entry.id   AF-A0A7S0XZE8-F1
#
_cell.length_a   1.000
_cell.length_b   1.000
_cell.length_c   1.000
_cell.angle_alpha   90.00
_cell.angle_beta   90.00
_cell.angle_gamma   90.00
#
_symmetry.space_group_name_H-M   'P 1'
#
loop_
_entity.id
_entity.type
_entity.pdbx_description
1 polymer ?
#
loop_
_entity_poly.entity_id
_entity_poly.type
_entity_poly.pdbx_seq_one_letter_code
_entity_poly.pdbx_strand_id
1 'polypeptide(L)'
;SYATAHSTLRRHLGMRDDSILASLSGVLAGAPEALVTTPFQLVKIRLQAKHNAGLYTGTAHCLTETVRKEGPLALFGGLGATVWRNSVWNGVFFGAMHFLKDVVPGQIL
;
A
#
# COMPACT_ATOMS: atom_id res chain seq x y z
N SER A 1 9.55 -5.05 -0.38
CA SER A 1 9.88 -3.64 -0.07
C SER A 1 10.40 -2.95 -1.32
N TYR A 2 10.26 -1.63 -1.44
CA TYR A 2 10.73 -0.84 -2.59
C TYR A 2 12.19 -1.12 -2.94
N ALA A 3 13.10 -1.07 -1.95
CA ALA A 3 14.52 -1.32 -2.18
C ALA A 3 14.79 -2.70 -2.80
N THR A 4 14.07 -3.72 -2.34
CA THR A 4 14.16 -5.08 -2.90
C THR A 4 13.65 -5.10 -4.33
N ALA A 5 12.47 -4.53 -4.59
CA ALA A 5 11.87 -4.48 -5.92
C ALA A 5 12.76 -3.73 -6.92
N HIS A 6 13.32 -2.59 -6.50
CA HIS A 6 14.25 -1.77 -7.29
C HIS A 6 15.53 -2.54 -7.61
N SER A 7 16.14 -3.18 -6.61
CA SER A 7 17.38 -3.96 -6.81
C SER A 7 17.17 -5.18 -7.72
N THR A 8 16.00 -5.84 -7.63
CA THR A 8 15.67 -7.01 -8.45
C THR A 8 15.40 -6.61 -9.90
N LEU A 9 14.58 -5.57 -10.12
CA LEU A 9 14.25 -5.05 -11.45
C LEU A 9 15.49 -4.51 -12.15
N ARG A 10 16.34 -3.75 -11.45
CA ARG A 10 17.59 -3.22 -12.00
C ARG A 10 18.52 -4.34 -12.49
N ARG A 11 18.65 -5.42 -11.70
CA ARG A 11 19.51 -6.57 -12.05
C ARG A 11 18.94 -7.41 -13.20
N HIS A 12 17.63 -7.64 -13.23
CA HIS A 12 17.01 -8.54 -14.23
C HIS A 12 16.71 -7.85 -15.56
N LEU A 13 16.34 -6.57 -15.54
CA LEU A 13 15.95 -5.83 -16.75
C LEU A 13 17.08 -4.96 -17.31
N GLY A 14 18.21 -4.84 -16.61
CA GLY A 14 19.33 -3.99 -17.04
C GLY A 14 18.95 -2.52 -17.22
N MET A 15 17.84 -2.09 -16.63
CA MET A 15 17.30 -0.74 -16.81
C MET A 15 18.15 0.28 -16.05
N ARG A 16 18.33 1.46 -16.68
CA ARG A 16 18.89 2.64 -16.03
C ARG A 16 18.00 3.07 -14.87
N ASP A 17 18.60 3.74 -13.88
CA ASP A 17 17.90 4.35 -12.74
C ASP A 17 17.10 5.59 -13.19
N ASP A 18 16.09 5.35 -14.02
CA ASP A 18 15.19 6.38 -14.56
C ASP A 18 13.85 6.37 -13.82
N SER A 19 13.07 7.45 -13.99
CA SER A 19 11.73 7.61 -13.42
C SER A 19 10.78 6.42 -13.64
N ILE A 20 10.93 5.70 -14.75
CA ILE A 20 10.13 4.50 -15.06
C ILE A 20 10.49 3.32 -14.14
N LEU A 21 11.78 3.08 -13.91
CA LEU A 21 12.22 2.00 -13.02
C LEU A 21 11.78 2.27 -11.57
N ALA A 22 11.84 3.54 -11.14
CA ALA A 22 11.35 3.97 -9.85
C ALA A 22 9.83 3.77 -9.70
N SER A 23 9.07 4.06 -10.76
CA SER A 23 7.61 3.85 -10.77
C SER A 23 7.25 2.36 -10.67
N LEU A 24 7.89 1.51 -11.47
CA LEU A 24 7.64 0.07 -11.49
C LEU A 24 8.02 -0.60 -10.16
N SER A 25 9.16 -0.21 -9.57
CA SER A 25 9.55 -0.71 -8.25
C SER A 25 8.60 -0.24 -7.14
N GLY A 26 8.06 0.98 -7.25
CA GLY A 26 6.99 1.50 -6.39
C GLY A 26 5.70 0.67 -6.50
N VAL A 27 5.26 0.36 -7.72
CA VAL A 27 4.07 -0.48 -7.98
C VAL A 27 4.21 -1.87 -7.34
N LEU A 28 5.37 -2.51 -7.51
CA LEU A 28 5.65 -3.83 -6.92
C LEU A 28 5.74 -3.79 -5.39
N ALA A 29 6.19 -2.66 -4.81
CA ALA A 29 6.23 -2.48 -3.37
C ALA A 29 4.83 -2.32 -2.74
N GLY A 30 3.82 -1.91 -3.51
CA GLY A 30 2.47 -1.70 -3.02
C GLY A 30 1.77 -2.96 -2.52
N ALA A 31 2.05 -4.14 -3.09
CA ALA A 31 1.40 -5.39 -2.71
C ALA A 31 1.73 -5.86 -1.26
N PRO A 32 3.00 -5.98 -0.84
CA PRO A 32 3.32 -6.35 0.54
C PRO A 32 2.86 -5.28 1.56
N GLU A 33 2.85 -4.00 1.17
CA GLU A 33 2.32 -2.93 2.03
C GLU A 33 0.80 -3.05 2.21
N ALA A 34 0.07 -3.41 1.15
CA ALA A 34 -1.35 -3.67 1.22
C ALA A 34 -1.68 -4.82 2.18
N LEU A 35 -0.93 -5.93 2.15
CA LEU A 35 -1.14 -7.05 3.07
C LEU A 35 -1.07 -6.63 4.55
N VAL A 36 -0.14 -5.75 4.89
CA VAL A 36 -0.02 -5.25 6.28
C VAL A 36 -1.12 -4.24 6.59
N THR A 37 -1.50 -3.38 5.65
CA THR A 37 -2.43 -2.26 5.90
C THR A 37 -3.91 -2.62 5.77
N THR A 38 -4.28 -3.62 4.96
CA THR A 38 -5.67 -4.05 4.74
C THR A 38 -6.42 -4.40 6.04
N PRO A 39 -5.90 -5.21 6.99
CA PRO A 39 -6.64 -5.52 8.22
C PRO A 39 -6.98 -4.26 9.03
N PHE A 40 -6.05 -3.31 9.14
CA PHE A 40 -6.28 -2.06 9.85
C PHE A 40 -7.31 -1.17 9.13
N GLN A 41 -7.26 -1.12 7.80
CA GLN A 41 -8.21 -0.34 7.01
C GLN A 41 -9.62 -0.91 7.11
N LEU A 42 -9.79 -2.23 7.04
CA LEU A 42 -11.08 -2.85 7.19
C LEU A 42 -11.73 -2.49 8.54
N VAL A 43 -10.97 -2.60 9.64
CA VAL A 43 -11.47 -2.26 10.97
C VAL A 43 -11.86 -0.77 11.04
N LYS A 44 -11.04 0.13 10.50
CA LYS A 44 -11.38 1.57 10.43
C LYS A 44 -12.66 1.82 9.65
N ILE A 45 -12.80 1.22 8.47
CA ILE A 45 -13.98 1.36 7.62
C ILE A 45 -15.23 0.86 8.35
N ARG A 46 -15.15 -0.29 9.04
CA ARG A 46 -16.28 -0.85 9.79
C ARG A 46 -16.69 0.01 10.98
N LEU A 47 -15.73 0.59 11.70
CA LEU A 47 -16.01 1.52 12.80
C LEU A 47 -16.65 2.82 12.31
N GLN A 48 -16.26 3.31 11.13
CA GLN A 48 -16.76 4.56 10.56
C GLN A 48 -18.02 4.40 9.72
N ALA A 49 -18.42 3.16 9.38
CA ALA A 49 -19.62 2.89 8.62
C ALA A 49 -20.86 3.25 9.44
N LYS A 50 -21.68 4.18 8.93
CA LYS A 50 -22.90 4.63 9.62
C LYS A 50 -23.87 3.49 9.97
N HIS A 51 -23.96 2.48 9.13
CA HIS A 51 -24.80 1.30 9.38
C HIS A 51 -24.32 0.47 10.58
N ASN A 52 -23.04 0.58 10.95
CA ASN A 52 -22.46 -0.10 12.11
C ASN A 52 -22.39 0.79 13.35
N ALA A 53 -23.01 1.98 13.33
CA ALA A 53 -22.98 2.89 14.46
C ALA A 53 -23.57 2.21 15.72
N GLY A 54 -22.80 2.19 16.80
CA GLY A 54 -23.19 1.53 18.05
C GLY A 54 -23.00 0.01 18.08
N LEU A 55 -22.62 -0.65 16.97
CA LEU A 55 -22.36 -2.11 16.95
C LEU A 55 -21.03 -2.50 17.60
N TYR A 56 -20.06 -1.59 17.61
CA TYR A 56 -18.74 -1.83 18.16
C TYR A 56 -18.41 -0.82 19.26
N THR A 57 -17.96 -1.32 20.42
CA THR A 57 -17.54 -0.49 21.55
C THR A 57 -16.14 0.11 21.36
N GLY A 58 -15.39 -0.36 20.36
CA GLY A 58 -14.06 0.14 20.01
C GLY A 58 -13.35 -0.76 18.99
N THR A 59 -12.10 -0.40 18.67
CA THR A 59 -11.27 -1.09 17.66
C THR A 59 -10.99 -2.55 18.00
N ALA A 60 -10.60 -2.84 19.25
CA ALA A 60 -10.33 -4.21 19.69
C ALA A 60 -11.60 -5.09 19.66
N HIS A 61 -12.75 -4.51 20.02
CA HIS A 61 -14.04 -5.19 19.95
C HIS A 61 -14.42 -5.50 18.49
N CYS A 62 -14.29 -4.52 17.59
CA CYS A 62 -14.54 -4.73 16.16
C CYS A 62 -13.65 -5.82 15.56
N LEU A 63 -12.34 -5.80 15.88
CA LEU A 63 -11.39 -6.81 15.40
C LEU A 63 -11.76 -8.21 15.89
N THR A 64 -11.99 -8.34 17.20
CA THR A 64 -12.31 -9.63 17.84
C THR A 64 -13.62 -10.19 17.30
N GLU A 65 -14.67 -9.37 17.19
CA GLU A 65 -15.96 -9.78 16.66
C GLU A 65 -15.87 -10.20 15.20
N THR A 66 -15.09 -9.48 14.38
CA THR A 66 -14.88 -9.83 12.97
C THR A 66 -14.21 -11.21 12.85
N VAL A 67 -13.13 -11.45 13.61
CA VAL A 67 -12.43 -12.75 13.57
C VAL A 67 -13.31 -13.88 14.10
N ARG A 68 -14.10 -13.66 15.16
CA ARG A 68 -14.97 -14.69 15.75
C ARG A 68 -16.17 -15.03 14.88
N LYS A 69 -16.76 -14.05 14.20
CA LYS A 69 -18.00 -14.25 13.41
C LYS A 69 -17.73 -14.63 11.95
N GLU A 70 -16.70 -14.05 11.34
CA GLU A 70 -16.43 -14.19 9.90
C GLU A 70 -15.11 -14.91 9.60
N GLY A 71 -14.31 -15.17 10.63
CA GLY A 71 -13.01 -15.80 10.51
C GLY A 71 -11.86 -14.82 10.25
N PRO A 72 -10.60 -15.28 10.36
CA PRO A 72 -9.42 -14.44 10.23
C PRO A 72 -9.21 -13.89 8.81
N LEU A 73 -9.64 -14.63 7.77
CA LEU A 73 -9.50 -14.19 6.38
C LEU A 73 -10.40 -13.01 6.03
N ALA A 74 -11.48 -12.78 6.79
CA ALA A 74 -12.37 -11.64 6.59
C ALA A 74 -11.63 -10.30 6.74
N LEU A 75 -10.55 -10.27 7.53
CA LEU A 75 -9.69 -9.08 7.70
C LEU A 75 -9.00 -8.62 6.40
N PHE A 76 -8.87 -9.52 5.42
CA PHE A 76 -8.30 -9.23 4.11
C PHE A 76 -9.38 -8.91 3.06
N GLY A 77 -10.64 -8.72 3.48
CA GLY A 77 -11.69 -8.19 2.62
C GLY A 77 -11.29 -6.85 2.01
N GLY A 78 -11.33 -6.75 0.67
CA GLY A 78 -10.89 -5.56 -0.05
C GLY A 78 -9.36 -5.45 -0.27
N LEU A 79 -8.60 -6.54 -0.07
CA LEU A 79 -7.17 -6.59 -0.35
C LEU A 79 -6.84 -6.13 -1.77
N GLY A 80 -7.58 -6.59 -2.79
CA GLY A 80 -7.33 -6.19 -4.18
C GLY A 80 -7.44 -4.68 -4.41
N ALA A 81 -8.46 -4.03 -3.83
CA ALA A 81 -8.61 -2.57 -3.89
C ALA A 81 -7.48 -1.85 -3.15
N THR A 82 -7.02 -2.41 -2.03
CA THR A 82 -5.88 -1.87 -1.27
C THR A 82 -4.58 -1.99 -2.05
N VAL A 83 -4.32 -3.15 -2.67
CA VAL A 83 -3.16 -3.39 -3.53
C VAL A 83 -3.15 -2.39 -4.67
N TRP A 84 -4.26 -2.25 -5.40
CA TRP A 84 -4.38 -1.27 -6.47
C TRP A 84 -4.03 0.14 -5.99
N ARG A 85 -4.67 0.60 -4.91
CA ARG A 85 -4.43 1.93 -4.34
C ARG A 85 -2.96 2.14 -3.97
N ASN A 86 -2.37 1.21 -3.21
CA ASN A 86 -1.00 1.33 -2.74
C ASN A 86 0.01 1.24 -3.88
N SER A 87 -0.22 0.36 -4.85
CA SER A 87 0.62 0.23 -6.03
C SER A 87 0.62 1.51 -6.87
N VAL A 88 -0.56 2.09 -7.13
CA VAL A 88 -0.67 3.36 -7.87
C VAL A 88 -0.01 4.49 -7.09
N TRP A 89 -0.30 4.62 -5.79
CA TRP A 89 0.28 5.66 -4.94
C TRP A 89 1.81 5.60 -4.91
N ASN A 90 2.36 4.42 -4.62
CA ASN A 90 3.81 4.23 -4.56
C ASN A 90 4.47 4.42 -5.93
N GLY A 91 3.86 3.92 -7.01
CA GLY A 91 4.38 4.12 -8.36
C GLY A 91 4.47 5.59 -8.75
N VAL A 92 3.40 6.36 -8.52
CA VAL A 92 3.39 7.81 -8.80
C VAL A 92 4.39 8.55 -7.92
N PHE A 93 4.43 8.24 -6.61
CA PHE A 93 5.33 8.90 -5.67
C PHE A 93 6.80 8.70 -6.05
N PHE A 94 7.25 7.45 -6.26
CA PHE A 94 8.64 7.17 -6.61
C PHE A 94 9.01 7.63 -8.01
N GLY A 95 8.09 7.54 -8.96
CA GLY A 95 8.27 8.08 -10.31
C GLY A 95 8.46 9.59 -10.32
N ALA A 96 7.57 10.33 -9.65
CA ALA A 96 7.65 11.78 -9.53
C ALA A 96 8.92 12.22 -8.80
N MET A 97 9.30 11.49 -7.74
CA MET A 97 10.54 11.77 -6.99
C MET A 97 11.80 11.65 -7.86
N HIS A 98 11.89 10.65 -8.75
CA HIS A 98 13.02 10.55 -9.68
C HIS A 98 12.94 11.61 -10.77
N PHE A 99 11.76 11.87 -11.31
CA PHE A 99 11.57 12.89 -12.33
C PHE A 99 11.98 14.29 -11.84
N LEU A 100 11.58 14.65 -10.62
CA LEU A 100 11.94 15.93 -10.02
C LEU A 100 13.45 16.06 -9.78
N LYS A 101 14.13 14.96 -9.42
CA LYS A 101 15.60 14.96 -9.28
C LYS A 101 16.31 15.21 -10.61
N ASP A 102 15.76 14.67 -11.70
CA ASP A 102 16.33 14.86 -13.04
C ASP A 102 16.10 16.28 -13.57
N VAL A 103 14.95 16.89 -13.24
CA VAL A 103 14.55 18.24 -13.71
C VAL A 103 15.17 19.38 -12.89
N VAL A 104 15.40 19.17 -11.59
CA VAL A 104 16.00 20.17 -10.70
C VAL A 104 17.36 19.67 -10.20
N PRO A 105 18.40 19.63 -11.04
CA PRO A 105 19.73 19.12 -10.67
C PRO A 105 20.52 20.07 -9.75
N GLY A 106 19.86 20.93 -8.95
CA GLY A 106 20.50 22.09 -8.33
C GLY A 106 20.20 22.43 -6.88
N GLN A 107 19.06 22.06 -6.27
CA GLN A 107 18.77 22.44 -4.88
C GLN A 107 17.86 21.43 -4.14
N ILE A 108 18.34 20.95 -2.99
CA ILE A 108 17.70 20.07 -1.98
C ILE A 108 17.59 18.58 -2.39
N LEU A 109 18.64 17.81 -2.11
CA LEU A 109 18.72 16.87 -0.97
C LEU A 109 20.15 16.34 -0.82
#